data_AF-A0A4Q6XPP0-F1
#
_entry.id   AF-A0A4Q6XPP0-F1
#
_cell.length_a   1.000
_cell.length_b   1.000
_cell.length_c   1.000
_cell.angle_alpha   90.00
_cell.angle_beta   90.00
_cell.angle_gamma   90.00
#
_symmetry.space_group_name_H-M   'P 1'
#
loop_
_entity.id
_entity.type
_entity.pdbx_description
1 polymer ?
#
loop_
_entity_poly.entity_id
_entity_poly.type
_entity_poly.pdbx_seq_one_letter_code
_entity_poly.pdbx_strand_id
1 'polypeptide(L)'
;MTCSLRIILLTFVCNFIFGWSLGQQLSVSKDKKEPLVTLQNDLVMFILDSKGDLHYISIAEIADIDLKYDIYDRLSAVGGMDISYNLDGKVSRVGEYRVDYDLYDRVRSVGTESIDYDLWGRIRSLGSAKVDYDLDDRVRQIGDIRIDYDLYGRVRNWGAERVEYNLDGKVRQFGNRSVDYDLDGRIRQIGNYSFNYDLYGKLRSVARDIGGTVDQKAMWYYYIIQQMNGE
;
A
#
# COMPACT_ATOMS: atom_id res chain seq x y z
N MET A 1 5.67 16.82 21.90
CA MET A 1 5.44 15.36 21.95
C MET A 1 5.05 14.93 20.55
N THR A 2 5.95 14.21 19.89
CA THR A 2 5.93 13.91 18.46
C THR A 2 4.85 12.88 18.14
N CYS A 3 3.81 13.30 17.41
CA CYS A 3 2.87 12.40 16.75
C CYS A 3 3.66 11.54 15.76
N SER A 4 3.93 10.29 16.13
CA SER A 4 4.33 9.26 15.18
C SER A 4 3.13 9.02 14.26
N LEU A 5 3.25 9.53 13.03
CA LEU A 5 2.26 9.43 11.98
C LEU A 5 2.18 7.95 11.55
N ARG A 6 1.27 7.19 12.18
CA ARG A 6 0.95 5.83 11.76
C ARG A 6 0.26 5.91 10.40
N ILE A 7 1.02 5.72 9.33
CA ILE A 7 0.52 5.59 7.96
C ILE A 7 -0.14 4.21 7.88
N ILE A 8 -1.48 4.20 7.91
CA ILE A 8 -2.25 2.96 7.79
C ILE A 8 -2.40 2.67 6.31
N LEU A 9 -1.62 1.69 5.86
CA LEU A 9 -1.41 1.38 4.46
C LEU A 9 -2.25 0.14 4.11
N LEU A 10 -3.40 0.33 3.46
CA LEU A 10 -4.04 -0.73 2.68
C LEU A 10 -3.34 -0.80 1.30
N THR A 11 -2.01 -0.92 1.33
CA THR A 11 -1.25 -1.27 0.14
C THR A 11 -1.76 -2.61 -0.33
N PHE A 12 -1.99 -2.72 -1.64
CA PHE A 12 -2.20 -3.98 -2.35
C PHE A 12 -3.63 -4.50 -2.45
N VAL A 13 -4.60 -3.62 -2.70
CA VAL A 13 -5.79 -4.06 -3.44
C VAL A 13 -5.47 -4.22 -4.95
N CYS A 14 -4.49 -3.50 -5.49
CA CYS A 14 -4.16 -3.55 -6.92
C CYS A 14 -3.16 -4.65 -7.34
N ASN A 15 -2.45 -5.31 -6.43
CA ASN A 15 -1.48 -6.34 -6.84
C ASN A 15 -2.10 -7.65 -7.30
N PHE A 16 -3.40 -7.84 -7.06
CA PHE A 16 -4.11 -9.02 -7.54
C PHE A 16 -4.82 -8.80 -8.89
N ILE A 17 -4.91 -7.55 -9.36
CA ILE A 17 -5.61 -7.20 -10.62
C ILE A 17 -4.63 -6.81 -11.74
N PHE A 18 -3.46 -6.26 -11.40
CA PHE A 18 -2.50 -5.78 -12.40
C PHE A 18 -1.22 -6.62 -12.36
N GLY A 19 -0.99 -7.36 -13.45
CA GLY A 19 0.19 -8.21 -13.63
C GLY A 19 1.51 -7.45 -13.50
N TRP A 20 2.54 -8.19 -13.10
CA TRP A 20 3.88 -7.70 -12.84
C TRP A 20 4.59 -7.32 -14.16
N SER A 21 4.43 -6.08 -14.59
CA SER A 21 5.35 -5.41 -15.50
C SER A 21 5.23 -3.92 -15.26
N LEU A 22 6.35 -3.21 -15.06
CA LEU A 22 6.50 -1.74 -14.96
C LEU A 22 5.16 -1.02 -14.75
N GLY A 23 4.77 -0.88 -13.49
CA GLY A 23 3.36 -0.70 -13.13
C GLY A 23 3.11 0.53 -12.29
N GLN A 24 2.19 1.37 -12.77
CA GLN A 24 1.45 2.28 -11.92
C GLN A 24 0.46 1.47 -11.06
N GLN A 25 0.37 1.82 -9.78
CA GLN A 25 -0.54 1.18 -8.83
C GLN A 25 -1.34 2.23 -8.07
N LEU A 26 -2.63 1.98 -7.89
CA LEU A 26 -3.50 2.80 -7.06
C LEU A 26 -3.80 2.10 -5.74
N SER A 27 -3.91 2.84 -4.64
CA SER A 27 -4.28 2.29 -3.33
C SER A 27 -5.11 3.27 -2.53
N VAL A 28 -5.91 2.74 -1.58
CA VAL A 28 -6.80 3.51 -0.72
C VAL A 28 -6.47 3.19 0.72
N SER A 29 -6.13 4.19 1.53
CA SER A 29 -5.92 3.97 2.96
C SER A 29 -7.24 3.61 3.68
N LYS A 30 -7.15 2.75 4.70
CA LYS A 30 -8.25 2.43 5.61
C LYS A 30 -8.79 3.68 6.33
N ASP A 31 -7.91 4.61 6.69
CA ASP A 31 -8.24 5.73 7.59
C ASP A 31 -8.17 7.09 6.92
N LYS A 32 -7.33 7.24 5.88
CA LYS A 32 -7.15 8.56 5.25
C LYS A 32 -8.15 8.87 4.14
N LYS A 33 -8.98 7.92 3.67
CA LYS A 33 -9.93 8.13 2.55
C LYS A 33 -9.30 8.75 1.28
N GLU A 34 -7.98 8.82 1.22
CA GLU A 34 -7.20 9.51 0.21
C GLU A 34 -6.51 8.47 -0.67
N PRO A 35 -6.53 8.67 -2.00
CA PRO A 35 -5.76 7.82 -2.90
C PRO A 35 -4.28 8.05 -2.69
N LEU A 36 -3.54 6.95 -2.62
CA LEU A 36 -2.11 6.95 -2.79
C LEU A 36 -1.81 6.35 -4.16
N VAL A 37 -1.14 7.14 -4.99
CA VAL A 37 -0.70 6.69 -6.32
C VAL A 37 0.75 6.27 -6.22
N THR A 38 1.01 4.99 -6.43
CA THR A 38 2.35 4.45 -6.51
C THR A 38 2.80 4.38 -7.96
N LEU A 39 3.92 5.01 -8.28
CA LEU A 39 4.55 4.99 -9.59
C LEU A 39 5.92 4.37 -9.44
N GLN A 40 6.18 3.27 -10.14
CA GLN A 40 7.39 2.50 -9.92
C GLN A 40 8.05 2.09 -11.23
N ASN A 41 9.38 2.13 -11.25
CA ASN A 41 10.20 1.32 -12.15
C ASN A 41 11.01 0.30 -11.33
N ASP A 42 11.91 -0.43 -12.00
CA ASP A 42 12.71 -1.48 -11.34
C ASP A 42 13.56 -0.97 -10.16
N LEU A 43 13.85 0.33 -10.08
CA LEU A 43 14.78 0.93 -9.11
C LEU A 43 14.13 1.88 -8.11
N VAL A 44 13.08 2.60 -8.52
CA VAL A 44 12.53 3.74 -7.78
C VAL A 44 11.00 3.63 -7.72
N MET A 45 10.47 3.85 -6.53
CA MET A 45 9.04 3.94 -6.25
C MET A 45 8.71 5.34 -5.74
N PHE A 46 7.76 6.01 -6.37
CA PHE A 46 7.16 7.25 -5.92
C PHE A 46 5.77 6.97 -5.36
N ILE A 47 5.41 7.65 -4.27
CA ILE A 47 4.05 7.68 -3.77
C ILE A 47 3.58 9.12 -3.77
N LEU A 48 2.53 9.38 -4.54
CA LEU A 48 1.80 10.64 -4.54
C LEU A 48 0.58 10.52 -3.63
N ASP A 49 0.23 11.62 -2.97
CA ASP A 49 -1.04 11.72 -2.25
C ASP A 49 -2.20 12.14 -3.16
N SER A 50 -3.36 12.37 -2.55
CA SER A 50 -4.59 12.75 -3.24
C SER A 50 -4.50 14.11 -3.94
N LYS A 51 -3.56 14.98 -3.54
CA LYS A 51 -3.28 16.29 -4.13
C LYS A 51 -2.17 16.24 -5.16
N GLY A 52 -1.59 15.05 -5.35
CA GLY A 52 -0.49 14.81 -6.29
C GLY A 52 0.81 15.44 -5.80
N ASP A 53 0.92 15.65 -4.49
CA ASP A 53 2.17 16.01 -3.85
C ASP A 53 3.01 14.76 -3.64
N LEU A 54 4.33 14.90 -3.76
CA LEU A 54 5.24 13.80 -3.56
C LEU A 54 5.37 13.48 -2.06
N HIS A 55 4.83 12.34 -1.66
CA HIS A 55 4.74 11.96 -0.26
C HIS A 55 5.88 11.03 0.18
N TYR A 56 6.30 10.09 -0.68
CA TYR A 56 7.37 9.15 -0.37
C TYR A 56 8.14 8.72 -1.61
N ILE A 57 9.44 8.50 -1.46
CA ILE A 57 10.32 7.91 -2.48
C ILE A 57 11.01 6.71 -1.84
N SER A 58 10.90 5.55 -2.47
CA SER A 58 11.66 4.36 -2.13
C SER A 58 12.61 4.02 -3.25
N ILE A 59 13.76 3.47 -2.87
CA ILE A 59 14.77 3.00 -3.80
C ILE A 59 15.05 1.54 -3.46
N ALA A 60 14.95 0.67 -4.46
CA ALA A 60 14.99 -0.78 -4.28
C ALA A 60 16.39 -1.33 -3.92
N GLU A 61 17.45 -0.69 -4.38
CA GLU A 61 18.84 -1.08 -4.09
C GLU A 61 19.69 0.13 -3.68
N ILE A 62 20.77 -0.10 -2.92
CA ILE A 62 21.80 0.93 -2.71
C ILE A 62 22.57 1.07 -4.02
N ALA A 63 21.95 1.70 -5.01
CA ALA A 63 22.55 2.11 -6.26
C ALA A 63 22.96 3.58 -6.14
N ASP A 64 24.05 3.94 -6.82
CA ASP A 64 24.40 5.35 -7.00
C ASP A 64 23.33 5.98 -7.89
N ILE A 65 22.42 6.73 -7.27
CA ILE A 65 21.23 7.25 -7.92
C ILE A 65 21.34 8.75 -8.01
N ASP A 66 21.34 9.22 -9.25
CA ASP A 66 21.31 10.64 -9.55
C ASP A 66 19.96 11.22 -9.12
N LEU A 67 20.03 12.19 -8.21
CA LEU A 67 18.95 13.09 -7.87
C LEU A 67 19.17 14.41 -8.61
N LYS A 68 18.17 14.84 -9.38
CA LYS A 68 18.17 16.15 -10.01
C LYS A 68 17.09 17.01 -9.40
N TYR A 69 17.38 18.30 -9.30
CA TYR A 69 16.44 19.29 -8.81
C TYR A 69 16.22 20.35 -9.90
N ASP A 70 15.02 20.90 -9.96
CA ASP A 70 14.72 22.05 -10.82
C ASP A 70 15.18 23.36 -10.18
N ILE A 71 14.94 24.48 -10.86
CA ILE A 71 15.32 25.82 -10.40
C ILE A 71 14.58 26.28 -9.13
N TYR A 72 13.58 25.53 -8.68
CA TYR A 72 12.80 25.80 -7.47
C TYR A 72 13.16 24.81 -6.34
N ASP A 73 14.29 24.12 -6.45
CA ASP A 73 14.76 23.09 -5.52
C ASP A 73 13.77 21.93 -5.33
N ARG A 74 12.93 21.66 -6.35
CA ARG A 74 12.04 20.50 -6.36
C ARG A 74 12.68 19.36 -7.11
N LEU A 75 12.45 18.14 -6.64
CA LEU A 75 12.97 16.93 -7.27
C LEU A 75 12.47 16.80 -8.71
N SER A 76 13.36 16.86 -9.68
CA SER A 76 13.04 16.83 -11.11
C SER A 76 13.45 15.54 -11.81
N ALA A 77 14.31 14.72 -11.19
CA ALA A 77 14.54 13.34 -11.62
C ALA A 77 15.17 12.48 -10.52
N VAL A 78 14.89 11.17 -10.54
CA VAL A 78 15.57 10.14 -9.73
C VAL A 78 15.77 8.89 -10.56
N GLY A 79 17.01 8.39 -10.62
CA GLY A 79 17.29 7.08 -11.22
C GLY A 79 16.82 6.95 -12.67
N GLY A 80 16.95 8.03 -13.44
CA GLY A 80 16.48 8.12 -14.83
C GLY A 80 14.99 8.37 -15.02
N MET A 81 14.20 8.48 -13.94
CA MET A 81 12.79 8.85 -14.01
C MET A 81 12.61 10.35 -13.80
N ASP A 82 12.18 11.05 -14.86
CA ASP A 82 11.89 12.48 -14.81
C ASP A 82 10.58 12.78 -14.08
N ILE A 83 10.56 13.89 -13.36
CA ILE A 83 9.40 14.43 -12.66
C ILE A 83 9.15 15.84 -13.20
N SER A 84 7.92 16.13 -13.60
CA SER A 84 7.51 17.45 -14.04
C SER A 84 6.36 17.96 -13.18
N TYR A 85 6.27 19.28 -13.08
CA TYR A 85 5.26 19.97 -12.28
C TYR A 85 4.40 20.87 -13.16
N ASN A 86 3.14 21.07 -12.78
CA ASN A 86 2.28 22.09 -13.38
C ASN A 86 2.62 23.49 -12.82
N LEU A 87 1.88 24.51 -13.28
CA LEU A 87 2.07 25.90 -12.85
C LEU A 87 1.78 26.12 -11.36
N ASP A 88 0.88 25.31 -10.78
CA ASP A 88 0.54 25.35 -9.36
C ASP A 88 1.54 24.57 -8.49
N GLY A 89 2.56 23.99 -9.13
CA GLY A 89 3.64 23.26 -8.46
C GLY A 89 3.33 21.82 -8.10
N LYS A 90 2.23 21.25 -8.59
CA LYS A 90 1.85 19.85 -8.40
C LYS A 90 2.47 18.95 -9.45
N VAL A 91 2.73 17.69 -9.12
CA VAL A 91 3.32 16.72 -10.05
C VAL A 91 2.39 16.50 -11.23
N SER A 92 2.81 16.91 -12.44
CA SER A 92 2.03 16.72 -13.67
C SER A 92 2.46 15.49 -14.47
N ARG A 93 3.66 14.96 -14.19
CA ARG A 93 4.21 13.78 -14.87
C ARG A 93 5.31 13.14 -14.04
N VAL A 94 5.37 11.81 -14.06
CA VAL A 94 6.46 11.00 -13.52
C VAL A 94 6.79 9.90 -14.53
N GLY A 95 8.00 9.91 -15.09
CA GLY A 95 8.38 9.02 -16.19
C GLY A 95 7.44 9.19 -17.39
N GLU A 96 6.78 8.12 -17.82
CA GLU A 96 5.80 8.17 -18.93
C GLU A 96 4.37 8.51 -18.47
N TYR A 97 4.11 8.49 -17.16
CA TYR A 97 2.77 8.64 -16.60
C TYR A 97 2.44 10.12 -16.37
N ARG A 98 1.43 10.62 -17.07
CA ARG A 98 0.83 11.93 -16.78
C ARG A 98 -0.06 11.84 -15.55
N VAL A 99 -0.14 12.91 -14.78
CA VAL A 99 -1.02 13.06 -13.62
C VAL A 99 -1.99 14.19 -13.91
N ASP A 100 -3.29 13.89 -13.94
CA ASP A 100 -4.33 14.89 -14.12
C ASP A 100 -5.13 15.09 -12.83
N TYR A 101 -5.74 16.27 -12.72
CA TYR A 101 -6.49 16.71 -11.56
C TYR A 101 -7.95 17.02 -11.91
N ASP A 102 -8.85 16.81 -10.95
CA ASP A 102 -10.23 17.28 -11.03
C ASP A 102 -10.36 18.77 -10.63
N LEU A 103 -11.58 19.29 -10.72
CA LEU A 103 -11.89 20.68 -10.36
C LEU A 103 -11.75 20.98 -8.86
N TYR A 104 -11.55 19.96 -8.02
CA TYR A 104 -11.31 20.06 -6.58
C TYR A 104 -9.84 19.78 -6.24
N ASP A 105 -8.96 19.89 -7.24
CA ASP A 105 -7.52 19.78 -7.06
C ASP A 105 -7.05 18.41 -6.58
N ARG A 106 -7.84 17.37 -6.84
CA ARG A 106 -7.52 15.97 -6.51
C ARG A 106 -7.04 15.22 -7.74
N VAL A 107 -6.10 14.31 -7.57
CA VAL A 107 -5.64 13.42 -8.65
C VAL A 107 -6.86 12.63 -9.16
N ARG A 108 -7.16 12.76 -10.45
CA ARG A 108 -8.28 12.08 -11.11
C ARG A 108 -7.86 11.03 -12.11
N SER A 109 -6.61 11.08 -12.57
CA SER A 109 -6.03 10.05 -13.42
C SER A 109 -4.53 10.11 -13.33
N VAL A 110 -3.92 8.93 -13.40
CA VAL A 110 -2.49 8.82 -13.67
C VAL A 110 -2.33 7.81 -14.81
N GLY A 111 -1.51 8.15 -15.81
CA GLY A 111 -1.38 7.32 -17.01
C GLY A 111 -2.74 7.03 -17.67
N THR A 112 -3.09 5.75 -17.78
CA THR A 112 -4.37 5.27 -18.32
C THR A 112 -5.42 4.98 -17.25
N GLU A 113 -5.05 5.04 -15.98
CA GLU A 113 -5.95 4.69 -14.86
C GLU A 113 -6.65 5.94 -14.32
N SER A 114 -7.97 5.86 -14.19
CA SER A 114 -8.80 6.92 -13.62
C SER A 114 -9.09 6.69 -12.14
N ILE A 115 -9.30 7.79 -11.42
CA ILE A 115 -9.76 7.82 -10.03
C ILE A 115 -11.04 8.64 -10.02
N ASP A 116 -12.16 8.02 -9.69
CA ASP A 116 -13.41 8.73 -9.49
C ASP A 116 -13.70 8.88 -8.01
N TYR A 117 -14.33 9.99 -7.66
CA TYR A 117 -14.76 10.28 -6.30
C TYR A 117 -16.29 10.41 -6.24
N ASP A 118 -16.86 10.08 -5.09
CA ASP A 118 -18.25 10.41 -4.79
C ASP A 118 -18.42 11.86 -4.31
N LEU A 119 -19.66 12.24 -4.02
CA LEU A 119 -20.02 13.58 -3.56
C LEU A 119 -19.41 13.95 -2.20
N TRP A 120 -18.97 12.96 -1.41
CA TRP A 120 -18.30 13.14 -0.13
C TRP A 120 -16.77 13.13 -0.27
N GLY A 121 -16.28 13.01 -1.50
CA GLY A 121 -14.87 12.94 -1.83
C GLY A 121 -14.18 11.63 -1.47
N ARG A 122 -14.96 10.57 -1.22
CA ARG A 122 -14.43 9.21 -1.09
C ARG A 122 -14.19 8.64 -2.48
N ILE A 123 -13.20 7.77 -2.61
CA ILE A 123 -12.92 7.07 -3.87
C ILE A 123 -14.10 6.16 -4.20
N ARG A 124 -14.64 6.31 -5.41
CA ARG A 124 -15.73 5.50 -5.95
C ARG A 124 -15.22 4.46 -6.95
N SER A 125 -14.15 4.76 -7.68
CA SER A 125 -13.48 3.82 -8.58
C SER A 125 -11.99 4.13 -8.72
N LEU A 126 -11.22 3.07 -8.97
CA LEU A 126 -9.82 3.09 -9.38
C LEU A 126 -9.69 2.20 -10.61
N GLY A 127 -9.44 2.81 -11.77
CA GLY A 127 -9.48 2.12 -13.06
C GLY A 127 -10.84 1.43 -13.25
N SER A 128 -10.82 0.12 -13.49
CA SER A 128 -12.02 -0.71 -13.62
C SER A 128 -12.62 -1.17 -12.28
N ALA A 129 -11.92 -1.00 -11.15
CA ALA A 129 -12.36 -1.47 -9.85
C ALA A 129 -13.24 -0.41 -9.16
N LYS A 130 -14.47 -0.78 -8.81
CA LYS A 130 -15.35 0.05 -7.97
C LYS A 130 -15.01 -0.13 -6.50
N VAL A 131 -15.21 0.92 -5.71
CA VAL A 131 -15.04 0.91 -4.26
C VAL A 131 -16.39 1.19 -3.61
N ASP A 132 -16.85 0.26 -2.77
CA ASP A 132 -18.06 0.43 -1.98
C ASP A 132 -17.72 0.54 -0.48
N TYR A 133 -18.55 1.31 0.22
CA TYR A 133 -18.47 1.50 1.66
C TYR A 133 -19.69 0.90 2.37
N ASP A 134 -19.52 0.53 3.64
CA ASP A 134 -20.62 0.20 4.54
C ASP A 134 -21.23 1.46 5.19
N LEU A 135 -22.20 1.25 6.09
CA LEU A 135 -22.89 2.34 6.79
C LEU A 135 -21.99 3.05 7.82
N ASP A 136 -20.89 2.41 8.23
CA ASP A 136 -19.89 2.97 9.13
C ASP A 136 -18.74 3.62 8.33
N ASP A 137 -18.95 3.90 7.04
CA ASP A 137 -17.98 4.53 6.14
C ASP A 137 -16.69 3.72 5.90
N ARG A 138 -16.69 2.41 6.20
CA ARG A 138 -15.56 1.51 5.97
C ARG A 138 -15.65 0.89 4.59
N VAL A 139 -14.52 0.64 3.94
CA VAL A 139 -14.48 -0.06 2.66
C VAL A 139 -15.00 -1.49 2.84
N ARG A 140 -16.10 -1.84 2.18
CA ARG A 140 -16.68 -3.20 2.21
C ARG A 140 -16.46 -4.00 0.94
N GLN A 141 -16.06 -3.34 -0.16
CA GLN A 141 -15.77 -4.01 -1.41
C GLN A 141 -14.85 -3.18 -2.29
N ILE A 142 -13.90 -3.83 -2.96
CA ILE A 142 -13.12 -3.25 -4.05
C ILE A 142 -13.07 -4.24 -5.21
N GLY A 143 -13.61 -3.86 -6.37
CA GLY A 143 -13.81 -4.78 -7.48
C GLY A 143 -14.61 -6.00 -7.02
N ASP A 144 -14.05 -7.19 -7.19
CA ASP A 144 -14.66 -8.45 -6.76
C ASP A 144 -14.28 -8.88 -5.33
N ILE A 145 -13.40 -8.15 -4.66
CA ILE A 145 -12.93 -8.46 -3.30
C ILE A 145 -13.89 -7.83 -2.29
N ARG A 146 -14.60 -8.66 -1.52
CA ARG A 146 -15.42 -8.21 -0.40
C ARG A 146 -14.63 -8.20 0.91
N ILE A 147 -14.94 -7.26 1.78
CA ILE A 147 -14.33 -7.12 3.10
C ILE A 147 -15.46 -7.08 4.13
N ASP A 148 -15.45 -8.03 5.06
CA ASP A 148 -16.39 -8.06 6.17
C ASP A 148 -15.69 -7.73 7.47
N TYR A 149 -16.41 -7.08 8.38
CA TYR A 149 -15.90 -6.70 9.69
C TYR A 149 -16.64 -7.45 10.81
N ASP A 150 -15.96 -7.67 11.94
CA ASP A 150 -16.61 -8.12 13.16
C ASP A 150 -17.22 -6.95 13.95
N LEU A 151 -17.87 -7.26 15.07
CA LEU A 151 -18.53 -6.26 15.94
C LEU A 151 -17.55 -5.25 16.56
N TYR A 152 -16.25 -5.53 16.53
CA TYR A 152 -15.19 -4.64 17.00
C TYR A 152 -14.53 -3.86 15.86
N GLY A 153 -15.06 -3.96 14.63
CA GLY A 153 -14.53 -3.30 13.44
C GLY A 153 -13.23 -3.90 12.91
N ARG A 154 -12.89 -5.14 13.30
CA ARG A 154 -11.73 -5.87 12.77
C ARG A 154 -12.12 -6.64 11.53
N VAL A 155 -11.19 -6.78 10.58
CA VAL A 155 -11.44 -7.52 9.33
C VAL A 155 -11.66 -8.99 9.66
N ARG A 156 -12.82 -9.52 9.31
CA ARG A 156 -13.19 -10.93 9.51
C ARG A 156 -13.06 -11.75 8.22
N ASN A 157 -13.36 -11.16 7.07
CA ASN A 157 -13.17 -11.77 5.77
C ASN A 157 -12.50 -10.79 4.81
N TRP A 158 -11.61 -11.30 3.97
CA TRP A 158 -10.97 -10.59 2.88
C TRP A 158 -11.04 -11.45 1.61
N GLY A 159 -11.97 -11.13 0.71
CA GLY A 159 -12.30 -11.97 -0.42
C GLY A 159 -12.76 -13.36 0.04
N ALA A 160 -12.04 -14.40 -0.40
CA ALA A 160 -12.29 -15.78 0.03
C ALA A 160 -11.58 -16.16 1.34
N GLU A 161 -10.70 -15.31 1.87
CA GLU A 161 -9.86 -15.62 3.02
C GLU A 161 -10.54 -15.16 4.31
N ARG A 162 -10.62 -16.05 5.29
CA ARG A 162 -11.15 -15.75 6.63
C ARG A 162 -10.03 -15.36 7.57
N VAL A 163 -10.26 -14.36 8.41
CA VAL A 163 -9.32 -13.90 9.44
C VAL A 163 -9.88 -14.25 10.81
N GLU A 164 -9.04 -14.85 11.66
CA GLU A 164 -9.38 -15.16 13.04
C GLU A 164 -8.39 -14.51 13.98
N TYR A 165 -8.88 -14.07 15.14
CA TYR A 165 -8.09 -13.41 16.18
C TYR A 165 -7.98 -14.29 17.42
N ASN A 166 -6.88 -14.15 18.16
CA ASN A 166 -6.75 -14.67 19.51
C ASN A 166 -7.44 -13.74 20.53
N LEU A 167 -7.40 -14.12 21.81
CA LEU A 167 -8.03 -13.35 22.89
C LEU A 167 -7.40 -11.97 23.09
N ASP A 168 -6.11 -11.83 22.77
CA ASP A 168 -5.38 -10.56 22.84
C ASP A 168 -5.65 -9.64 21.62
N GLY A 169 -6.51 -10.09 20.70
CA GLY A 169 -6.89 -9.32 19.52
C GLY A 169 -5.87 -9.36 18.37
N LYS A 170 -4.85 -10.22 18.45
CA LYS A 170 -3.89 -10.47 17.36
C LYS A 170 -4.42 -11.53 16.39
N VAL A 171 -4.12 -11.39 15.11
CA VAL A 171 -4.48 -12.38 14.08
C VAL A 171 -3.80 -13.71 14.41
N ARG A 172 -4.58 -14.78 14.60
CA ARG A 172 -4.06 -16.15 14.76
C ARG A 172 -4.22 -16.99 13.50
N GLN A 173 -5.04 -16.55 12.56
CA GLN A 173 -5.26 -17.24 11.29
C GLN A 173 -5.64 -16.25 10.19
N PHE A 174 -5.03 -16.41 9.02
CA PHE A 174 -5.41 -15.73 7.78
C PHE A 174 -5.54 -16.77 6.67
N GLY A 175 -6.79 -17.04 6.25
CA GLY A 175 -7.08 -18.10 5.31
C GLY A 175 -6.74 -19.48 5.89
N ASN A 176 -5.96 -20.25 5.14
CA ASN A 176 -5.42 -21.54 5.59
C ASN A 176 -4.07 -21.43 6.33
N ARG A 177 -3.62 -20.22 6.70
CA ARG A 177 -2.33 -20.00 7.37
C ARG A 177 -2.54 -19.65 8.83
N SER A 178 -1.97 -20.44 9.73
CA SER A 178 -1.81 -20.06 11.14
C SER A 178 -0.78 -18.95 11.27
N VAL A 179 -0.90 -18.14 12.31
CA VAL A 179 0.05 -17.08 12.65
C VAL A 179 0.52 -17.31 14.08
N ASP A 180 1.83 -17.47 14.24
CA ASP A 180 2.46 -17.62 15.54
C ASP A 180 3.37 -16.42 15.83
N TYR A 181 3.51 -16.13 17.11
CA TYR A 181 4.29 -15.00 17.62
C TYR A 181 5.45 -15.49 18.47
N ASP A 182 6.52 -14.69 18.55
CA ASP A 182 7.58 -14.88 19.53
C ASP A 182 7.17 -14.32 20.91
N LEU A 183 8.06 -14.44 21.89
CA LEU A 183 7.81 -13.95 23.25
C LEU A 183 7.71 -12.43 23.35
N ASP A 184 8.28 -11.70 22.39
CA ASP A 184 8.16 -10.24 22.28
C ASP A 184 6.87 -9.83 21.55
N GLY A 185 6.06 -10.80 21.12
CA GLY A 185 4.82 -10.60 20.39
C GLY A 185 5.02 -10.26 18.92
N ARG A 186 6.21 -10.45 18.34
CA ARG A 186 6.46 -10.26 16.90
C ARG A 186 6.02 -11.50 16.14
N ILE A 187 5.60 -11.33 14.89
CA ILE A 187 5.21 -12.47 14.05
C ILE A 187 6.44 -13.36 13.83
N ARG A 188 6.39 -14.59 14.33
CA ARG A 188 7.47 -15.59 14.16
C ARG A 188 7.21 -16.49 12.96
N GLN A 189 5.94 -16.80 12.69
CA GLN A 189 5.56 -17.74 11.65
C GLN A 189 4.20 -17.40 11.03
N ILE A 190 4.08 -17.57 9.71
CA ILE A 190 2.81 -17.51 8.98
C ILE A 190 2.73 -18.73 8.06
N GLY A 191 1.88 -19.70 8.39
CA GLY A 191 1.83 -20.97 7.69
C GLY A 191 3.20 -21.65 7.68
N ASN A 192 3.80 -21.78 6.49
CA ASN A 192 5.11 -22.40 6.28
C ASN A 192 6.24 -21.38 6.08
N TYR A 193 6.00 -20.11 6.43
CA TYR A 193 7.00 -19.05 6.40
C TYR A 193 7.44 -18.69 7.80
N SER A 194 8.74 -18.65 8.02
CA SER A 194 9.39 -18.29 9.28
C SER A 194 10.05 -16.90 9.15
N PHE A 195 9.86 -16.05 10.16
CA PHE A 195 10.33 -14.66 10.19
C PHE A 195 11.34 -14.51 11.32
N ASN A 196 12.59 -14.20 10.97
CA ASN A 196 13.69 -14.10 11.93
C ASN A 196 14.10 -12.64 12.10
N TYR A 197 14.29 -12.23 13.35
CA TYR A 197 14.70 -10.89 13.72
C TYR A 197 16.14 -10.86 14.20
N ASP A 198 16.79 -9.71 14.10
CA ASP A 198 18.02 -9.46 14.82
C ASP A 198 17.77 -9.16 16.31
N LEU A 199 18.84 -8.95 17.07
CA LEU A 199 18.78 -8.66 18.50
C LEU A 199 18.09 -7.32 18.82
N TYR A 200 17.89 -6.46 17.81
CA TYR A 200 17.20 -5.18 17.95
C TYR A 200 15.72 -5.26 17.52
N GLY A 201 15.24 -6.47 17.18
CA GLY A 201 13.86 -6.69 16.76
C GLY A 201 13.58 -6.28 15.32
N LYS A 202 14.61 -6.05 14.49
CA LYS A 202 14.43 -5.76 13.06
C LYS A 202 14.35 -7.06 12.28
N LEU A 203 13.38 -7.16 11.37
CA LEU A 203 13.24 -8.33 10.50
C LEU A 203 14.53 -8.50 9.67
N ARG A 204 15.18 -9.65 9.85
CA ARG A 204 16.48 -9.97 9.25
C ARG A 204 16.34 -10.92 8.07
N SER A 205 15.47 -11.93 8.18
CA SER A 205 15.24 -12.87 7.09
C SER A 205 13.87 -13.51 7.16
N VAL A 206 13.38 -13.94 6.00
CA VAL A 206 12.19 -14.76 5.85
C VAL A 206 12.60 -16.06 5.17
N ALA A 207 12.20 -17.18 5.74
CA ALA A 207 12.51 -18.51 5.21
C ALA A 207 11.21 -19.28 4.98
N ARG A 208 11.19 -20.13 3.95
CA ARG A 208 10.13 -21.13 3.77
C ARG A 208 10.64 -22.46 4.30
N ASP A 209 9.86 -23.12 5.15
CA ASP A 209 10.28 -24.36 5.84
C ASP A 209 10.65 -25.51 4.88
N ILE A 210 10.20 -25.42 3.62
CA ILE A 210 10.57 -26.34 2.53
C ILE A 210 11.25 -25.48 1.46
N GLY A 211 12.58 -25.60 1.39
CA GLY A 211 13.49 -24.73 0.63
C GLY A 211 12.91 -24.21 -0.69
N GLY A 212 12.86 -22.89 -0.80
CA GLY A 212 12.41 -22.15 -1.97
C GLY A 212 12.70 -20.67 -1.80
N THR A 213 12.74 -19.93 -2.92
CA THR A 213 12.93 -18.48 -2.93
C THR A 213 11.89 -17.75 -2.08
N VAL A 214 12.29 -16.65 -1.46
CA VAL A 214 11.41 -15.75 -0.70
C VAL A 214 10.28 -15.32 -1.63
N ASP A 215 9.07 -15.74 -1.30
CA ASP A 215 7.88 -15.39 -2.05
C ASP A 215 7.41 -14.01 -1.59
N GLN A 216 7.22 -13.07 -2.50
CA GLN A 216 6.63 -11.75 -2.21
C GLN A 216 5.29 -11.89 -1.48
N LYS A 217 4.61 -13.02 -1.70
CA LYS A 217 3.41 -13.43 -0.98
C LYS A 217 3.61 -13.54 0.54
N ALA A 218 4.79 -13.98 1.01
CA ALA A 218 5.08 -14.08 2.44
C ALA A 218 5.13 -12.70 3.11
N MET A 219 5.81 -11.75 2.47
CA MET A 219 5.87 -10.36 2.95
C MET A 219 4.50 -9.68 2.90
N TRP A 220 3.68 -10.00 1.89
CA TRP A 220 2.30 -9.51 1.85
C TRP A 220 1.50 -9.95 3.09
N TYR A 221 1.52 -11.25 3.41
CA TYR A 221 0.85 -11.75 4.63
C TYR A 221 1.41 -11.09 5.90
N TYR A 222 2.74 -10.93 5.96
CA TYR A 222 3.39 -10.28 7.09
C TYR A 222 2.86 -8.86 7.33
N TYR A 223 2.92 -7.99 6.32
CA TYR A 223 2.50 -6.60 6.47
C TYR A 223 1.00 -6.47 6.73
N ILE A 224 0.16 -7.22 6.01
CA ILE A 224 -1.28 -7.12 6.22
C ILE A 224 -1.67 -7.58 7.63
N ILE A 225 -1.01 -8.60 8.17
CA ILE A 225 -1.26 -9.07 9.54
C ILE A 225 -0.76 -8.05 10.57
N GLN A 226 0.41 -7.42 10.38
CA GLN A 226 0.86 -6.34 11.26
C GLN A 226 -0.15 -5.18 11.29
N GLN A 227 -0.65 -4.76 10.13
CA GLN A 227 -1.70 -3.73 10.05
C GLN A 227 -2.99 -4.16 10.76
N MET A 228 -3.41 -5.42 10.60
CA MET A 228 -4.57 -5.96 11.31
C MET A 228 -4.37 -6.04 12.84
N ASN A 229 -3.13 -6.19 13.31
CA ASN A 229 -2.77 -6.14 14.73
C ASN A 229 -2.59 -4.70 15.25
N GLY A 230 -2.55 -3.69 14.36
CA GLY A 230 -2.31 -2.30 14.73
C GLY A 230 -0.85 -1.94 15.02
N GLU A 231 0.09 -2.70 14.43
CA GLU A 231 1.55 -2.54 14.52
C GLU A 231 2.13 -1.58 13.48
#